data_AF-A0A2D4UR81-F1
#
_entry.id   AF-A0A2D4UR81-F1
#
_cell.length_a   1.000
_cell.length_b   1.000
_cell.length_c   1.000
_cell.angle_alpha   90.00
_cell.angle_beta   90.00
_cell.angle_gamma   90.00
#
_symmetry.space_group_name_H-M   'P 1'
#
loop_
_entity.id
_entity.type
_entity.pdbx_description
1 polymer ?
#
loop_
_entity_poly.entity_id
_entity_poly.type
_entity_poly.pdbx_seq_one_letter_code
_entity_poly.pdbx_strand_id
1 'polypeptide(L)'
;MSAFDKLMAIRGLPLPDNDEVSVTGSDPVLNTHFRLAATASAAISGIGVAVNDLWELKTGRRQSIAIDAAAATAALKSKNYFQAKNPNGVFENVTDASHEANRGLTGIFQTKDGRWLLPHFGLDHLRRRMLDLLQADANTDSITKAVVKWDALDLENA
;
A
#
# COMPACT_ATOMS: atom_id res chain seq x y z
N MET A 1 -18.74 -8.55 -12.21
CA MET A 1 -18.89 -7.72 -10.99
C MET A 1 -17.59 -6.97 -10.77
N SER A 2 -17.64 -5.64 -10.84
CA SER A 2 -16.50 -4.75 -10.65
C SER A 2 -16.06 -4.70 -9.18
N ALA A 3 -14.88 -4.12 -8.90
CA ALA A 3 -14.46 -3.86 -7.51
C ALA A 3 -15.42 -2.87 -6.81
N PHE A 4 -15.96 -1.90 -7.55
CA PHE A 4 -16.91 -0.93 -7.04
C PHE A 4 -18.24 -1.60 -6.66
N ASP A 5 -18.77 -2.49 -7.50
CA ASP A 5 -20.02 -3.23 -7.23
C ASP A 5 -19.92 -4.01 -5.91
N LYS A 6 -18.74 -4.61 -5.63
CA LYS A 6 -18.49 -5.34 -4.38
C LYS A 6 -18.50 -4.43 -3.16
N LEU A 7 -17.92 -3.23 -3.28
CA LEU A 7 -17.93 -2.24 -2.21
C LEU A 7 -19.35 -1.69 -1.97
N MET A 8 -20.11 -1.45 -3.03
CA MET A 8 -21.51 -1.04 -2.91
C MET A 8 -22.39 -2.13 -2.29
N ALA A 9 -22.11 -3.41 -2.57
CA ALA A 9 -22.79 -4.51 -1.89
C ALA A 9 -22.52 -4.52 -0.38
N ILE A 10 -21.29 -4.21 0.06
CA ILE A 10 -20.96 -4.08 1.49
C ILE A 10 -21.71 -2.90 2.13
N ARG A 11 -21.86 -1.79 1.41
CA ARG A 11 -22.60 -0.60 1.89
C ARG A 11 -24.06 -0.92 2.27
N GLY A 12 -24.69 -1.90 1.64
CA GLY A 12 -26.02 -2.40 2.05
C GLY A 12 -27.19 -1.43 1.79
N LEU A 13 -27.01 -0.46 0.89
CA LEU A 13 -28.00 0.52 0.47
C LEU A 13 -28.19 0.44 -1.06
N PRO A 14 -29.27 1.03 -1.63
CA PRO A 14 -29.46 1.08 -3.07
C PRO A 14 -28.23 1.63 -3.80
N LEU A 15 -27.94 1.09 -4.98
CA LEU A 15 -26.84 1.59 -5.80
C LEU A 15 -27.01 3.10 -6.07
N PRO A 16 -25.90 3.86 -6.14
CA PRO A 16 -25.97 5.25 -6.57
C PRO A 16 -26.51 5.34 -8.00
N ASP A 17 -27.04 6.50 -8.37
CA ASP A 17 -27.54 6.73 -9.74
C ASP A 17 -26.42 6.53 -10.77
N ASN A 18 -26.78 6.14 -11.99
CA ASN A 18 -25.82 5.77 -13.04
C ASN A 18 -24.76 6.86 -13.32
N ASP A 19 -25.13 8.13 -13.18
CA ASP A 19 -24.25 9.29 -13.43
C ASP A 19 -23.72 9.94 -12.15
N GLU A 20 -24.02 9.37 -10.97
CA GLU A 20 -23.54 9.91 -9.69
C GLU A 20 -22.03 9.74 -9.55
N VAL A 21 -21.46 8.63 -10.04
CA VAL A 21 -20.03 8.34 -9.96
C VAL A 21 -19.43 8.22 -11.34
N SER A 22 -18.44 9.04 -11.64
CA SER A 22 -17.65 8.99 -12.87
C SER A 22 -16.18 8.76 -12.56
N VAL A 23 -15.54 7.86 -13.30
CA VAL A 23 -14.11 7.57 -13.19
C VAL A 23 -13.43 7.88 -14.52
N THR A 24 -12.41 8.73 -14.50
CA THR A 24 -11.58 9.04 -15.68
C THR A 24 -10.23 8.35 -15.58
N GLY A 25 -9.75 7.80 -16.70
CA GLY A 25 -8.49 7.04 -16.74
C GLY A 25 -8.67 5.56 -16.41
N SER A 26 -7.60 4.78 -16.57
CA SER A 26 -7.61 3.32 -16.38
C SER A 26 -6.20 2.78 -16.15
N ASP A 27 -6.09 1.52 -15.76
CA ASP A 27 -4.81 0.81 -15.68
C ASP A 27 -4.14 0.66 -17.07
N PRO A 28 -2.80 0.59 -17.14
CA PRO A 28 -1.86 0.70 -16.03
C PRO A 28 -1.48 2.15 -15.71
N VAL A 29 -1.39 2.49 -14.43
CA VAL A 29 -0.78 3.76 -13.96
C VAL A 29 0.60 3.50 -13.33
N LEU A 30 0.78 2.35 -12.67
CA LEU A 30 2.06 1.92 -12.10
C LEU A 30 2.50 0.60 -12.76
N ASN A 31 3.82 0.40 -12.84
CA ASN A 31 4.40 -0.83 -13.39
C ASN A 31 4.24 -2.00 -12.39
N THR A 32 3.05 -2.59 -12.36
CA THR A 32 2.72 -3.74 -11.52
C THR A 32 1.81 -4.69 -12.29
N HIS A 33 1.76 -5.96 -11.90
CA HIS A 33 0.81 -6.92 -12.47
C HIS A 33 -0.62 -6.76 -11.95
N PHE A 34 -0.85 -5.84 -11.00
CA PHE A 34 -2.15 -5.59 -10.40
C PHE A 34 -2.85 -4.39 -11.03
N ARG A 35 -4.19 -4.45 -11.10
CA ARG A 35 -5.06 -3.36 -11.55
C ARG A 35 -5.29 -2.34 -10.43
N LEU A 36 -4.22 -1.62 -10.10
CA LEU A 36 -4.22 -0.69 -8.97
C LEU A 36 -5.12 0.52 -9.22
N ALA A 37 -5.22 1.03 -10.45
CA ALA A 37 -6.06 2.17 -10.76
C ALA A 37 -7.54 1.82 -10.60
N ALA A 38 -7.99 0.68 -11.14
CA ALA A 38 -9.35 0.21 -10.95
C ALA A 38 -9.69 -0.01 -9.47
N THR A 39 -8.77 -0.58 -8.70
CA THR A 39 -9.00 -0.90 -7.28
C THR A 39 -9.01 0.36 -6.41
N ALA A 40 -8.05 1.25 -6.60
CA ALA A 40 -7.97 2.52 -5.87
C ALA A 40 -9.17 3.42 -6.20
N SER A 41 -9.51 3.56 -7.49
CA SER A 41 -10.70 4.34 -7.90
C SER A 41 -11.98 3.77 -7.29
N ALA A 42 -12.15 2.44 -7.25
CA ALA A 42 -13.31 1.83 -6.62
C ALA A 42 -13.39 2.15 -5.12
N ALA A 43 -12.28 2.05 -4.39
CA ALA A 43 -12.22 2.37 -2.97
C ALA A 43 -12.55 3.85 -2.70
N ILE A 44 -11.94 4.77 -3.44
CA ILE A 44 -12.19 6.21 -3.31
C ILE A 44 -13.61 6.56 -3.75
N SER A 45 -14.14 5.94 -4.80
CA SER A 45 -15.55 6.10 -5.22
C SER A 45 -16.49 5.65 -4.10
N GLY A 46 -16.21 4.52 -3.45
CA GLY A 46 -17.02 4.04 -2.32
C GLY A 46 -17.03 5.00 -1.14
N ILE A 47 -15.87 5.61 -0.82
CA ILE A 47 -15.79 6.69 0.16
C ILE A 47 -16.62 7.90 -0.30
N GLY A 48 -16.52 8.30 -1.57
CA GLY A 48 -17.30 9.38 -2.14
C GLY A 48 -18.81 9.17 -1.99
N VAL A 49 -19.30 7.96 -2.30
CA VAL A 49 -20.72 7.61 -2.12
C VAL A 49 -21.14 7.68 -0.65
N ALA A 50 -20.32 7.15 0.27
CA ALA A 50 -20.60 7.24 1.70
C ALA A 50 -20.64 8.70 2.20
N VAL A 51 -19.75 9.57 1.70
CA VAL A 51 -19.80 11.01 1.97
C VAL A 51 -21.10 11.62 1.43
N ASN A 52 -21.52 11.20 0.24
CA ASN A 52 -22.76 11.67 -0.39
C ASN A 52 -24.02 11.24 0.37
N ASP A 53 -24.01 10.06 0.98
CA ASP A 53 -25.09 9.61 1.87
C ASP A 53 -25.23 10.53 3.09
N LEU A 54 -24.11 10.85 3.72
CA LEU A 54 -24.09 11.77 4.86
C LEU A 54 -24.51 13.19 4.45
N TRP A 55 -24.17 13.59 3.22
CA TRP A 55 -24.58 14.87 2.65
C TRP A 55 -26.09 14.91 2.40
N GLU A 56 -26.66 13.84 1.85
CA GLU A 56 -28.10 13.72 1.63
C GLU A 56 -28.88 13.75 2.94
N LEU A 57 -28.42 13.02 3.96
CA LEU A 57 -29.04 13.05 5.29
C LEU A 57 -29.11 14.47 5.88
N LYS A 58 -28.13 15.33 5.57
CA LYS A 58 -28.06 16.70 6.07
C LYS A 58 -28.83 17.71 5.22
N THR A 59 -28.86 17.50 3.91
CA THR A 59 -29.28 18.55 2.96
C THR A 59 -30.47 18.17 2.09
N GLY A 60 -30.86 16.88 2.09
CA GLY A 60 -31.87 16.31 1.21
C GLY A 60 -31.46 16.26 -0.27
N ARG A 61 -30.16 16.39 -0.58
CA ARG A 61 -29.63 16.42 -1.95
C ARG A 61 -28.40 15.54 -2.05
N ARG A 62 -28.18 14.96 -3.24
CA ARG A 62 -26.93 14.25 -3.60
C ARG A 62 -26.10 15.11 -4.56
N GLN A 63 -24.81 14.79 -4.66
CA GLN A 63 -23.83 15.45 -5.52
C GLN A 63 -23.22 14.47 -6.52
N SER A 64 -22.64 14.97 -7.61
CA SER A 64 -21.82 14.14 -8.50
C SER A 64 -20.41 13.93 -7.93
N ILE A 65 -19.86 12.75 -8.19
CA ILE A 65 -18.54 12.29 -7.74
C ILE A 65 -17.70 12.03 -8.99
N ALA A 66 -16.55 12.70 -9.09
CA ALA A 66 -15.60 12.53 -10.17
C ALA A 66 -14.25 12.04 -9.62
N ILE A 67 -13.80 10.88 -10.09
CA ILE A 67 -12.56 10.24 -9.65
C ILE A 67 -11.57 10.17 -10.81
N ASP A 68 -10.41 10.78 -10.63
CA ASP A 68 -9.28 10.58 -11.54
C ASP A 68 -8.47 9.34 -11.12
N ALA A 69 -8.34 8.37 -12.02
CA ALA A 69 -7.69 7.09 -11.73
C ALA A 69 -6.17 7.23 -11.49
N ALA A 70 -5.52 8.24 -12.10
CA ALA A 70 -4.10 8.50 -11.87
C ALA A 70 -3.89 9.09 -10.47
N ALA A 71 -4.71 10.05 -10.06
CA ALA A 71 -4.71 10.62 -8.71
C ALA A 71 -5.06 9.57 -7.64
N ALA A 72 -6.08 8.74 -7.90
CA ALA A 72 -6.44 7.62 -7.04
C ALA A 72 -5.26 6.65 -6.84
N THR A 73 -4.56 6.32 -7.92
CA THR A 73 -3.38 5.46 -7.85
C THR A 73 -2.22 6.15 -7.14
N ALA A 74 -2.01 7.45 -7.35
CA ALA A 74 -0.97 8.23 -6.68
C ALA A 74 -1.15 8.25 -5.15
N ALA A 75 -2.39 8.21 -4.66
CA ALA A 75 -2.68 8.12 -3.22
C ALA A 75 -2.05 6.88 -2.56
N LEU A 76 -1.85 5.78 -3.30
CA LEU A 76 -1.15 4.58 -2.80
C LEU A 76 0.35 4.82 -2.54
N LYS A 77 0.89 5.94 -3.03
CA LYS A 77 2.29 6.35 -2.86
C LYS A 77 2.42 7.59 -1.97
N SER A 78 1.40 7.90 -1.16
CA SER A 78 1.32 9.11 -0.34
C SER A 78 2.58 9.40 0.49
N LYS A 79 3.23 8.36 1.05
CA LYS A 79 4.53 8.48 1.74
C LYS A 79 5.55 9.29 0.93
N ASN A 80 5.64 9.04 -0.38
CA ASN A 80 6.65 9.67 -1.23
C ASN A 80 6.39 11.17 -1.48
N TYR A 81 5.19 11.64 -1.17
CA TYR A 81 4.78 13.04 -1.30
C TYR A 81 4.70 13.74 0.06
N PHE A 82 5.03 13.04 1.16
CA PHE A 82 4.95 13.60 2.49
C PHE A 82 6.09 14.58 2.74
N GLN A 83 5.72 15.83 2.99
CA GLN A 83 6.65 16.93 3.20
C GLN A 83 6.40 17.62 4.54
N ALA A 84 7.47 18.07 5.18
CA ALA A 84 7.40 18.91 6.36
C ALA A 84 8.21 20.19 6.15
N LYS A 85 7.81 21.24 6.86
CA LYS A 85 8.46 22.54 6.83
C LYS A 85 9.73 22.50 7.68
N ASN A 86 10.88 22.81 7.08
CA ASN A 86 12.14 22.95 7.80
C ASN A 86 12.18 24.27 8.60
N PRO A 87 13.19 24.50 9.46
CA PRO A 87 13.31 25.75 10.25
C PRO A 87 13.34 27.04 9.42
N ASN A 88 13.78 26.97 8.16
CA ASN A 88 13.81 28.11 7.23
C ASN A 88 12.50 28.30 6.46
N GLY A 89 11.52 27.44 6.71
CA GLY A 89 10.19 27.52 6.13
C GLY A 89 10.01 26.84 4.78
N VAL A 90 10.99 26.07 4.32
CA VAL A 90 10.95 25.33 3.06
C VAL A 90 10.35 23.94 3.30
N PHE A 91 9.45 23.48 2.42
CA PHE A 91 8.93 22.11 2.47
C PHE A 91 9.92 21.14 1.85
N GLU A 92 10.28 20.12 2.60
CA GLU A 92 11.20 19.06 2.19
C GLU A 92 10.55 17.70 2.46
N ASN A 93 10.90 16.70 1.64
CA ASN A 93 10.43 15.35 1.83
C ASN A 93 10.90 14.81 3.19
N VAL A 94 9.97 14.32 3.99
CA VAL A 94 10.32 13.70 5.27
C VAL A 94 10.86 12.31 4.99
N THR A 95 12.14 12.12 5.28
CA THR A 95 12.82 10.83 5.09
C THR A 95 13.41 10.39 6.41
N ASP A 96 13.08 9.17 6.83
CA ASP A 96 13.71 8.51 7.97
C ASP A 96 14.86 7.64 7.44
N ALA A 97 16.10 8.02 7.81
CA ALA A 97 17.30 7.33 7.35
C ALA A 97 17.38 5.87 7.83
N SER A 98 16.90 5.59 9.05
CA SER A 98 16.84 4.22 9.56
C SER A 98 15.84 3.39 8.77
N HIS A 99 14.67 3.95 8.49
CA HIS A 99 13.66 3.29 7.67
C HIS A 99 14.17 3.00 6.24
N GLU A 100 14.89 3.92 5.60
CA GLU A 100 15.46 3.68 4.27
C GLU A 100 16.59 2.64 4.29
N ALA A 101 17.44 2.63 5.31
CA ALA A 101 18.44 1.57 5.50
C ALA A 101 17.78 0.19 5.68
N ASN A 102 16.74 0.12 6.50
CA ASN A 102 15.92 -1.09 6.73
C ASN A 102 15.22 -1.57 5.45
N ARG A 103 14.69 -0.63 4.66
CA ARG A 103 14.07 -0.92 3.36
C ARG A 103 15.09 -1.50 2.38
N GLY A 104 16.34 -1.06 2.43
CA GLY A 104 17.43 -1.59 1.60
C GLY A 104 17.78 -3.06 1.88
N LEU A 105 17.48 -3.55 3.09
CA LEU A 105 17.66 -4.98 3.46
C LEU A 105 16.44 -5.83 3.13
N THR A 106 15.28 -5.20 2.96
CA THR A 106 14.02 -5.90 2.73
C THR A 106 13.98 -6.41 1.29
N GLY A 107 13.93 -7.73 1.13
CA GLY A 107 13.89 -8.40 -0.15
C GLY A 107 13.34 -9.82 -0.01
N ILE A 108 13.04 -10.45 -1.14
CA ILE A 108 12.60 -11.84 -1.18
C ILE A 108 13.85 -12.70 -1.40
N PHE A 109 14.14 -13.61 -0.48
CA PHE A 109 15.33 -14.45 -0.46
C PHE A 109 14.96 -15.92 -0.67
N GLN A 110 15.75 -16.64 -1.44
CA GLN A 110 15.52 -18.06 -1.70
C GLN A 110 15.98 -18.92 -0.50
N THR A 111 15.15 -19.85 -0.08
CA THR A 111 15.40 -20.77 1.03
C THR A 111 15.98 -22.10 0.54
N LYS A 112 16.45 -22.93 1.46
CA LYS A 112 17.08 -24.24 1.19
C LYS A 112 16.19 -25.18 0.37
N ASP A 113 14.89 -25.16 0.63
CA ASP A 113 13.87 -25.97 -0.05
C ASP A 113 13.40 -25.38 -1.40
N GLY A 114 14.12 -24.38 -1.92
CA GLY A 114 13.84 -23.74 -3.21
C GLY A 114 12.64 -22.79 -3.18
N ARG A 115 12.03 -22.58 -2.02
CA ARG A 115 10.97 -21.59 -1.78
C ARG A 115 11.58 -20.20 -1.52
N TRP A 116 10.72 -19.26 -1.16
CA TRP A 116 11.08 -17.87 -0.99
C TRP A 116 10.48 -17.32 0.30
N LEU A 117 11.26 -16.53 1.02
CA LEU A 117 10.84 -15.85 2.23
C LEU A 117 11.14 -14.35 2.11
N LEU A 118 10.29 -13.52 2.71
CA LEU A 118 10.49 -12.08 2.88
C LEU A 118 10.70 -11.76 4.37
N PRO A 119 11.93 -11.74 4.87
CA PRO A 119 12.19 -11.38 6.27
C PRO A 119 11.84 -9.90 6.53
N HIS A 120 11.27 -9.63 7.71
CA HIS A 120 10.81 -8.29 8.07
C HIS A 120 11.90 -7.46 8.77
N PHE A 121 12.44 -6.47 8.06
CA PHE A 121 13.43 -5.53 8.59
C PHE A 121 12.87 -4.12 8.88
N GLY A 122 11.56 -3.90 8.72
CA GLY A 122 10.95 -2.56 8.59
C GLY A 122 11.12 -1.59 9.77
N LEU A 123 11.54 -2.07 10.94
CA LEU A 123 11.83 -1.26 12.14
C LEU A 123 13.14 -1.74 12.77
N ASP A 124 13.87 -0.84 13.43
CA ASP A 124 15.20 -1.16 13.99
C ASP A 124 15.23 -2.36 14.93
N HIS A 125 14.24 -2.50 15.80
CA HIS A 125 14.16 -3.63 16.71
C HIS A 125 13.80 -4.94 15.99
N LEU A 126 12.96 -4.88 14.94
CA LEU A 126 12.64 -6.04 14.10
C LEU A 126 13.88 -6.45 13.29
N ARG A 127 14.60 -5.49 12.71
CA ARG A 127 15.87 -5.73 12.03
C ARG A 127 16.84 -6.47 12.94
N ARG A 128 17.08 -5.97 14.16
CA ARG A 128 17.99 -6.61 15.12
C ARG A 128 17.57 -8.05 15.40
N ARG A 129 16.30 -8.29 15.76
CA ARG A 129 15.81 -9.65 16.05
C ARG A 129 15.94 -10.60 14.86
N MET A 130 15.67 -10.13 13.64
CA MET A 130 15.79 -10.94 12.43
C MET A 130 17.26 -11.26 12.12
N LEU A 131 18.16 -10.28 12.24
CA LEU A 131 19.60 -10.50 12.05
C LEU A 131 20.19 -11.44 13.12
N ASP A 132 19.74 -11.30 14.37
CA ASP A 132 20.12 -12.20 15.46
C ASP A 132 19.61 -13.62 15.20
N LEU A 133 18.36 -13.81 14.75
CA LEU A 133 17.83 -15.13 14.38
C LEU A 133 18.63 -15.76 13.24
N LEU A 134 18.91 -14.99 12.19
CA LEU A 134 19.65 -15.44 11.01
C LEU A 134 21.15 -15.59 11.27
N GLN A 135 21.67 -15.05 12.38
CA GLN A 135 23.11 -14.91 12.65
C GLN A 135 23.82 -14.25 11.46
N ALA A 136 23.24 -13.14 10.98
CA ALA A 136 23.65 -12.44 9.77
C ALA A 136 23.98 -10.97 10.04
N ASP A 137 24.81 -10.39 9.17
CA ASP A 137 25.08 -8.97 9.15
C ASP A 137 23.99 -8.20 8.39
N ALA A 138 23.89 -6.89 8.65
CA ALA A 138 22.95 -5.98 7.98
C ALA A 138 23.35 -5.67 6.52
N ASN A 139 23.46 -6.70 5.69
CA ASN A 139 23.64 -6.58 4.24
C ASN A 139 23.02 -7.78 3.50
N THR A 140 22.62 -7.56 2.25
CA THR A 140 21.89 -8.53 1.42
C THR A 140 22.64 -9.85 1.24
N ASP A 141 23.96 -9.82 1.09
CA ASP A 141 24.77 -11.03 0.87
C ASP A 141 24.81 -11.92 2.12
N SER A 142 25.02 -11.34 3.29
CA SER A 142 25.02 -12.05 4.58
C SER A 142 23.65 -12.65 4.88
N ILE A 143 22.58 -11.87 4.66
CA ILE A 143 21.18 -12.34 4.79
C ILE A 143 20.90 -13.50 3.83
N THR A 144 21.28 -13.38 2.55
CA THR A 144 21.08 -14.44 1.55
C THR A 144 21.77 -15.75 1.97
N LYS A 145 23.02 -15.66 2.42
CA LYS A 145 23.80 -16.83 2.91
C LYS A 145 23.20 -17.47 4.16
N ALA A 146 22.52 -16.69 4.99
CA ALA A 146 21.81 -17.21 6.15
C ALA A 146 20.50 -17.90 5.74
N VAL A 147 19.65 -17.21 4.96
CA VAL A 147 18.31 -17.70 4.58
C VAL A 147 18.39 -19.01 3.78
N VAL A 148 19.38 -19.18 2.90
CA VAL A 148 19.54 -20.41 2.08
C VAL A 148 19.83 -21.67 2.91
N LYS A 149 20.10 -21.54 4.21
CA LYS A 149 20.32 -22.67 5.13
C LYS A 149 19.03 -23.15 5.80
N TRP A 150 17.94 -22.39 5.69
CA TRP A 150 16.66 -22.68 6.31
C TRP A 150 15.65 -23.21 5.30
N ASP A 151 14.78 -24.11 5.74
CA ASP A 151 13.54 -24.44 5.03
C ASP A 151 12.52 -23.32 5.31
N ALA A 152 11.72 -22.90 4.31
CA ALA A 152 10.95 -21.66 4.41
C ALA A 152 9.96 -21.62 5.59
N LEU A 153 9.23 -22.72 5.80
CA LEU A 153 8.24 -22.80 6.88
C LEU A 153 8.90 -22.85 8.26
N ASP A 154 10.07 -23.47 8.38
CA ASP A 154 10.79 -23.52 9.66
C ASP A 154 11.27 -22.13 10.06
N LEU A 155 11.75 -21.33 9.10
CA LEU A 155 12.17 -19.95 9.36
C LEU A 155 10.98 -19.01 9.62
N GLU A 156 9.81 -19.27 9.04
CA GLU A 156 8.58 -18.52 9.36
C GLU A 156 8.09 -18.80 10.79
N ASN A 157 8.34 -19.99 11.32
CA ASN A 157 7.91 -20.42 12.66
C ASN A 157 8.92 -20.14 13.79
N ALA A 158 10.14 -19.72 13.47
CA ALA A 158 11.22 -19.47 14.43
C ALA A 158 11.10 -18.09 15.12
#